data_AF-A0A1I1QFK6-F1
#
_entry.id   AF-A0A1I1QFK6-F1
#
_cell.length_a   1.000
_cell.length_b   1.000
_cell.length_c   1.000
_cell.angle_alpha   90.00
_cell.angle_beta   90.00
_cell.angle_gamma   90.00
#
_symmetry.space_group_name_H-M   'P 1'
#
loop_
_entity.id
_entity.type
_entity.pdbx_description
1 polymer ?
#
loop_
_entity_poly.entity_id
_entity_poly.type
_entity_poly.pdbx_seq_one_letter_code
_entity_poly.pdbx_strand_id
1 'polypeptide(L)'
;MKALIRIAIHLGSIFGLLVLAALRGNPYSWMSEMDPTIPPDAIEDVSGNRFIFSTLVFVTIATIQLAMFFTASQKSGRWLPAFLAAAATILWILTI
;
A
#
# COMPACT_ATOMS: atom_id res chain seq x y z
N MET A 1 14.29 -20.97 3.40
CA MET A 1 13.13 -20.70 2.52
C MET A 1 13.54 -21.00 1.08
N LYS A 2 12.69 -21.67 0.30
CA LYS A 2 12.96 -21.88 -1.14
C LYS A 2 12.94 -20.52 -1.86
N ALA A 3 13.86 -20.29 -2.79
CA ALA A 3 14.01 -18.99 -3.48
C ALA A 3 12.69 -18.49 -4.12
N LEU A 4 11.87 -19.41 -4.66
CA LEU A 4 10.56 -19.12 -5.24
C LEU A 4 9.58 -18.46 -4.26
N ILE A 5 9.55 -18.91 -3.01
CA ILE A 5 8.66 -18.34 -1.98
C ILE A 5 9.05 -16.90 -1.70
N ARG A 6 10.35 -16.63 -1.66
CA ARG A 6 10.89 -15.29 -1.40
C ARG A 6 10.54 -14.32 -2.54
N ILE A 7 10.63 -14.79 -3.79
CA ILE A 7 10.22 -14.02 -4.98
C ILE A 7 8.71 -13.73 -4.93
N ALA A 8 7.89 -14.73 -4.62
CA ALA A 8 6.44 -14.56 -4.51
C ALA A 8 6.06 -13.52 -3.44
N ILE A 9 6.74 -13.52 -2.28
CA ILE A 9 6.54 -12.53 -1.22
C ILE A 9 6.85 -11.11 -1.71
N HIS A 10 7.97 -10.92 -2.41
CA HIS A 10 8.33 -9.62 -2.96
C HIS A 10 7.34 -9.14 -4.02
N LEU A 11 6.93 -10.02 -4.94
CA LEU A 11 5.92 -9.70 -5.96
C LEU A 11 4.58 -9.34 -5.32
N GLY A 12 4.13 -10.10 -4.33
CA GLY A 12 2.90 -9.79 -3.59
C GLY A 12 2.99 -8.45 -2.85
N SER A 13 4.18 -8.12 -2.31
CA SER A 13 4.39 -6.82 -1.66
C SER A 13 4.39 -5.67 -2.66
N ILE A 14 5.01 -5.84 -3.84
CA ILE A 14 4.95 -4.86 -4.94
C ILE A 14 3.51 -4.64 -5.39
N PHE A 15 2.74 -5.73 -5.55
CA PHE A 15 1.32 -5.63 -5.87
C PHE A 15 0.54 -4.85 -4.80
N GLY A 16 0.79 -5.14 -3.52
CA GLY A 16 0.18 -4.38 -2.41
C GLY A 16 0.54 -2.88 -2.42
N LEU A 17 1.77 -2.52 -2.79
CA LEU A 17 2.17 -1.11 -2.99
C LEU A 17 1.38 -0.44 -4.13
N LEU A 18 1.18 -1.15 -5.24
CA LEU A 18 0.36 -0.64 -6.35
C LEU A 18 -1.09 -0.41 -5.93
N VAL A 19 -1.64 -1.31 -5.11
CA VAL A 19 -2.97 -1.14 -4.53
C VAL A 19 -3.02 0.12 -3.64
N LEU A 20 -2.05 0.33 -2.74
CA LEU A 20 -1.99 1.54 -1.92
C LEU A 20 -1.92 2.82 -2.76
N ALA A 21 -1.11 2.81 -3.82
CA ALA A 21 -1.01 3.94 -4.75
C ALA A 21 -2.33 4.22 -5.48
N ALA A 22 -3.05 3.18 -5.91
CA ALA A 22 -4.36 3.31 -6.55
C ALA A 22 -5.47 3.79 -5.60
N LEU A 23 -5.28 3.61 -4.29
CA LEU A 23 -6.18 4.12 -3.26
C LEU A 23 -5.90 5.59 -2.88
N ARG A 24 -5.05 6.31 -3.59
CA ARG A 24 -4.82 7.73 -3.35
C ARG A 24 -5.88 8.61 -4.01
N GLY A 25 -6.29 9.70 -3.36
CA GLY A 25 -7.22 10.71 -3.91
C GLY A 25 -8.70 10.30 -3.84
N ASN A 26 -9.65 11.19 -4.14
CA ASN A 26 -11.08 10.88 -4.07
C ASN A 26 -11.49 9.94 -5.23
N PRO A 27 -12.04 8.72 -4.98
CA PRO A 27 -12.46 7.81 -6.04
C PRO A 27 -13.63 8.35 -6.88
N TYR A 28 -14.28 9.42 -6.41
CA TYR A 28 -15.38 10.09 -7.07
C TYR A 28 -14.96 11.42 -7.73
N SER A 29 -13.66 11.73 -7.80
CA SER A 29 -13.20 12.96 -8.46
C SER A 29 -13.67 13.04 -9.92
N TRP A 30 -13.72 11.90 -10.60
CA TRP A 30 -14.25 11.79 -11.97
C TRP A 30 -15.72 12.22 -12.09
N MET A 31 -16.52 12.13 -11.02
CA MET A 31 -17.92 12.55 -11.05
C MET A 31 -18.02 14.07 -11.14
N SER A 32 -17.15 14.80 -10.43
CA SER A 32 -17.08 16.26 -10.52
C SER A 32 -16.58 16.76 -11.89
N GLU A 33 -15.85 15.92 -12.63
CA GLU A 33 -15.43 16.22 -14.01
C GLU A 33 -16.56 16.00 -15.03
N MET A 34 -17.47 15.06 -14.76
CA MET A 34 -18.62 14.77 -15.64
C MET A 34 -19.83 15.67 -15.39
N ASP A 35 -20.07 16.04 -14.14
CA ASP A 35 -21.13 16.97 -13.76
C ASP A 35 -20.56 18.07 -12.84
N PRO A 36 -20.23 19.25 -13.40
CA PRO A 36 -19.66 20.36 -12.64
C PRO A 36 -20.65 21.01 -11.66
N THR A 37 -21.92 20.59 -11.65
CA THR A 37 -22.89 21.04 -10.64
C THR A 37 -22.74 20.31 -9.31
N ILE A 38 -22.03 19.19 -9.28
CA ILE A 38 -21.73 18.43 -8.06
C ILE A 38 -20.46 19.01 -7.42
N PRO A 39 -20.54 19.60 -6.22
CA PRO A 39 -19.36 20.08 -5.52
C PRO A 39 -18.40 18.91 -5.24
N PRO A 40 -17.07 19.08 -5.43
CA PRO A 40 -16.08 18.04 -5.13
C PRO A 40 -16.16 17.52 -3.68
N ASP A 41 -16.60 18.40 -2.77
CA ASP A 41 -16.70 18.14 -1.34
C ASP A 41 -18.06 17.55 -0.94
N ALA A 42 -19.03 17.48 -1.88
CA ALA A 42 -20.35 16.91 -1.62
C ALA A 42 -20.36 15.37 -1.67
N ILE A 43 -19.31 14.75 -2.24
CA ILE A 43 -19.16 13.31 -2.32
C ILE A 43 -18.14 12.84 -1.28
N GLU A 44 -18.61 12.65 -0.06
CA GLU A 44 -17.82 12.04 1.00
C GLU A 44 -17.76 10.50 0.83
N ASP A 45 -16.59 9.91 1.07
CA ASP A 45 -16.47 8.46 1.29
C ASP A 45 -16.98 8.13 2.70
N VAL A 46 -18.31 8.13 2.86
CA VAL A 46 -19.01 7.91 4.14
C VAL A 46 -18.66 6.55 4.78
N SER A 47 -18.15 5.61 3.99
CA SER A 47 -17.96 4.23 4.45
C SER A 47 -16.80 4.07 5.43
N GLY A 48 -15.77 4.93 5.38
CA GLY A 48 -14.52 4.78 6.15
C GLY A 48 -13.74 3.49 5.86
N ASN A 49 -14.27 2.60 5.01
CA ASN A 49 -13.72 1.28 4.72
C ASN A 49 -12.37 1.38 4.02
N ARG A 50 -12.15 2.45 3.27
CA ARG A 50 -10.91 2.68 2.54
C ARG A 50 -9.72 2.91 3.46
N PHE A 51 -9.91 3.65 4.55
CA PHE A 51 -8.88 3.84 5.58
C PHE A 51 -8.54 2.52 6.28
N ILE A 52 -9.56 1.73 6.63
CA ILE A 52 -9.37 0.42 7.26
C ILE A 52 -8.62 -0.52 6.30
N PHE A 53 -9.05 -0.58 5.04
CA PHE A 53 -8.46 -1.44 4.03
C PHE A 53 -7.01 -1.05 3.71
N SER A 54 -6.72 0.24 3.50
CA SER A 54 -5.35 0.72 3.26
C SER A 54 -4.43 0.42 4.45
N THR A 55 -4.94 0.57 5.67
CA THR A 55 -4.22 0.22 6.91
C THR A 55 -3.93 -1.28 6.99
N LEU A 56 -4.90 -2.15 6.65
CA LEU A 56 -4.69 -3.60 6.63
C LEU A 56 -3.65 -4.02 5.59
N VAL A 57 -3.69 -3.43 4.39
CA VAL A 57 -2.68 -3.67 3.34
C VAL A 57 -1.30 -3.24 3.83
N PHE A 58 -1.18 -2.04 4.41
CA PHE A 58 0.07 -1.54 4.97
C PHE A 58 0.62 -2.46 6.07
N VAL A 59 -0.18 -2.81 7.08
CA VAL A 59 0.23 -3.69 8.19
C VAL A 59 0.69 -5.06 7.67
N THR A 60 0.00 -5.60 6.66
CA THR A 60 0.38 -6.87 6.03
C THR A 60 1.74 -6.78 5.36
N ILE A 61 1.99 -5.74 4.55
CA ILE A 61 3.30 -5.54 3.90
C ILE A 61 4.39 -5.31 4.95
N ALA A 62 4.15 -4.44 5.94
CA ALA A 62 5.11 -4.10 6.98
C ALA A 62 5.52 -5.33 7.80
N THR A 63 4.56 -6.14 8.25
CA THR A 63 4.82 -7.36 9.05
C THR A 63 5.61 -8.39 8.25
N ILE A 64 5.24 -8.64 6.99
CA ILE A 64 5.95 -9.58 6.11
C ILE A 64 7.38 -9.11 5.84
N GLN A 65 7.57 -7.83 5.50
CA GLN A 65 8.91 -7.29 5.21
C GLN A 65 9.79 -7.22 6.45
N LEU A 66 9.21 -6.97 7.63
CA LEU A 66 9.93 -7.00 8.90
C LEU A 66 10.39 -8.43 9.23
N ALA A 67 9.53 -9.43 9.07
CA ALA A 67 9.90 -10.84 9.23
C ALA A 67 11.02 -11.27 8.27
N MET A 68 10.93 -10.82 7.01
CA MET A 68 11.97 -11.01 5.99
C MET A 68 13.31 -10.36 6.36
N PHE A 69 13.27 -9.16 6.95
CA PHE A 69 14.46 -8.44 7.40
C PHE A 69 15.20 -9.20 8.51
N PHE A 70 14.48 -9.69 9.51
CA PHE A 70 15.07 -10.44 10.63
C PHE A 70 15.57 -11.83 10.23
N THR A 71 14.91 -12.48 9.27
CA THR A 71 15.29 -13.83 8.79
C THR A 71 16.44 -13.80 7.77
N ALA A 72 16.82 -12.64 7.23
CA ALA A 72 17.95 -12.52 6.32
C ALA A 72 19.30 -12.67 7.06
N SER A 73 20.06 -13.71 6.70
CA SER A 73 21.38 -14.00 7.29
C SER A 73 22.50 -13.06 6.78
N GLN A 74 22.38 -12.56 5.55
CA GLN A 74 23.34 -11.63 4.96
C GLN A 74 22.83 -10.19 4.96
N LYS A 75 23.71 -9.23 5.25
CA LYS A 75 23.39 -7.79 5.23
C LYS A 75 22.88 -7.31 3.86
N SER A 76 23.38 -7.89 2.75
CA SER A 76 22.90 -7.60 1.39
C SER A 76 21.49 -8.13 1.11
N GLY A 77 20.95 -9.05 1.93
CA GLY A 77 19.59 -9.55 1.81
C GLY A 77 18.53 -8.69 2.50
N ARG A 78 18.95 -7.60 3.18
CA ARG A 78 18.09 -6.77 4.04
C ARG A 78 17.64 -5.45 3.40
N TRP A 79 18.34 -4.96 2.39
CA TRP A 79 18.01 -3.66 1.78
C TRP A 79 16.65 -3.68 1.07
N LEU A 80 16.33 -4.77 0.36
CA LEU A 80 15.06 -4.88 -0.39
C LEU A 80 13.84 -4.92 0.54
N PRO A 81 13.82 -5.74 1.62
CA PRO A 81 12.75 -5.66 2.61
C PRO A 81 12.63 -4.28 3.28
N ALA A 82 13.75 -3.66 3.63
CA ALA A 82 13.75 -2.33 4.23
C ALA A 82 13.18 -1.27 3.28
N PHE A 83 13.56 -1.32 1.99
CA PHE A 83 13.04 -0.44 0.95
C PHE A 83 11.52 -0.61 0.76
N LEU A 84 11.04 -1.86 0.67
CA LEU A 84 9.61 -2.13 0.50
C LEU A 84 8.79 -1.68 1.72
N ALA A 85 9.31 -1.86 2.94
CA ALA A 85 8.68 -1.36 4.14
C ALA A 85 8.62 0.18 4.16
N ALA A 86 9.73 0.85 3.81
CA ALA A 86 9.77 2.31 3.73
C ALA A 86 8.81 2.86 2.66
N ALA A 87 8.77 2.24 1.48
CA ALA A 87 7.84 2.61 0.42
C ALA A 87 6.37 2.43 0.85
N ALA A 88 6.05 1.34 1.55
CA ALA A 88 4.72 1.11 2.10
C ALA A 88 4.31 2.20 3.09
N THR A 89 5.22 2.60 3.98
CA THR A 89 4.97 3.69 4.94
C THR A 89 4.71 5.01 4.23
N ILE A 90 5.53 5.37 3.24
CA ILE A 90 5.37 6.62 2.48
C ILE A 90 4.02 6.60 1.75
N LEU A 91 3.69 5.52 1.04
CA LEU A 91 2.43 5.44 0.32
C LEU A 91 1.24 5.49 1.26
N TRP A 92 1.27 4.76 2.38
CA TRP A 92 0.18 4.79 3.34
C TRP A 92 -0.06 6.20 3.89
N ILE A 93 0.99 6.95 4.25
CA ILE A 93 0.88 8.35 4.68
C ILE A 93 0.27 9.24 3.59
N LEU A 94 0.57 8.97 2.32
CA LEU A 94 0.01 9.72 1.19
C LEU A 94 -1.42 9.32 0.82
N THR A 95 -1.92 8.20 1.34
CA THR A 95 -3.24 7.64 1.08
C THR A 95 -4.27 8.04 2.14
N ILE A 96 -3.84 8.30 3.39
CA ILE A 96 -4.70 8.83 4.45
C ILE A 96 -4.93 10.33 4.28
#